data_AF-A0A3S8T4T1-F1
#
_entry.id   AF-A0A3S8T4T1-F1
#
_cell.length_a   1.000
_cell.length_b   1.000
_cell.length_c   1.000
_cell.angle_alpha   90.00
_cell.angle_beta   90.00
_cell.angle_gamma   90.00
#
_symmetry.space_group_name_H-M   'P 1'
#
loop_
_entity.id
_entity.type
_entity.pdbx_description
1 polymer ?
#
loop_
_entity_poly.entity_id
_entity_poly.type
_entity_poly.pdbx_seq_one_letter_code
_entity_poly.pdbx_strand_id
1 'polypeptide(L)'
;MIDSTIVRAHACSAGYYESSQDQEALGRSKGGFTTKIHALVDALGNPLKFILTPGQKNDITQAENLTKDIVNTTIIADKMI
;
A
#
# COMPACT_ATOMS: atom_id res chain seq x y z
N MET A 1 -3.11 -12.72 5.85
CA MET A 1 -4.13 -12.04 5.01
C MET A 1 -3.48 -10.82 4.38
N ILE A 2 -3.81 -10.50 3.13
CA ILE A 2 -3.43 -9.24 2.48
C ILE A 2 -4.67 -8.36 2.39
N ASP A 3 -4.51 -7.11 2.78
CA ASP A 3 -5.53 -6.08 2.61
C ASP A 3 -4.85 -4.74 2.26
N SER A 4 -5.59 -3.81 1.69
CA SER A 4 -5.11 -2.48 1.43
C SER A 4 -6.14 -1.40 1.73
N THR A 5 -5.66 -0.22 2.07
CA THR A 5 -6.53 0.94 2.26
C THR A 5 -5.91 2.20 1.67
N ILE A 6 -6.76 3.09 1.15
CA ILE A 6 -6.34 4.37 0.58
C ILE A 6 -6.59 5.46 1.62
N VAL A 7 -5.54 6.21 1.94
CA VAL A 7 -5.60 7.38 2.83
C VAL A 7 -5.30 8.65 2.07
N ARG A 8 -5.97 9.75 2.44
CA ARG A 8 -5.64 11.08 1.93
C ARG A 8 -4.31 11.53 2.51
N ALA A 9 -3.45 12.06 1.65
CA ALA A 9 -2.21 12.66 2.11
C ALA A 9 -2.51 13.93 2.94
N HIS A 10 -1.66 14.22 3.92
CA HIS A 10 -1.74 15.47 4.68
C HIS A 10 -1.47 16.66 3.75
N ALA A 11 -2.01 17.84 4.09
CA ALA A 11 -1.91 19.02 3.24
C ALA A 11 -0.44 19.42 2.94
N CYS A 12 0.47 19.14 3.87
CA CYS A 12 1.89 19.43 3.75
C CYS A 12 2.75 18.23 3.30
N SER A 13 2.16 17.13 2.82
CA SER A 13 2.92 15.92 2.43
C SER A 13 3.69 16.04 1.12
N ALA A 14 3.47 17.10 0.33
CA ALA A 14 4.04 17.23 -1.02
C ALA A 14 4.78 18.57 -1.19
N GLY A 15 5.73 18.60 -2.13
CA GLY A 15 6.41 19.83 -2.56
C GLY A 15 7.74 20.12 -1.88
N TYR A 16 8.31 19.19 -1.11
CA TYR A 16 9.70 19.28 -0.66
C TYR A 16 10.64 19.14 -1.86
N TYR A 17 11.59 20.07 -1.99
CA TYR A 17 12.38 20.26 -3.21
C TYR A 17 13.36 19.12 -3.53
N GLU A 18 13.77 18.33 -2.53
CA GLU A 18 14.63 17.15 -2.72
C GLU A 18 13.86 15.82 -2.63
N SER A 19 12.53 15.85 -2.70
CA SER A 19 11.70 14.66 -2.74
C SER A 19 10.82 14.63 -3.98
N SER A 20 10.31 13.45 -4.30
CA SER A 20 9.42 13.20 -5.43
C SER A 20 8.14 12.51 -4.95
N GLN A 21 7.09 12.63 -5.76
CA GLN A 21 5.81 11.97 -5.45
C GLN A 21 5.97 10.45 -5.30
N ASP A 22 6.83 9.83 -6.10
CA ASP A 22 7.05 8.39 -6.04
C ASP A 22 7.78 7.98 -4.76
N GLN A 23 8.77 8.77 -4.31
CA GLN A 23 9.48 8.52 -3.04
C GLN A 23 8.54 8.60 -1.83
N GLU A 24 7.59 9.54 -1.86
CA GLU A 24 6.60 9.73 -0.79
C GLU A 24 5.32 8.88 -0.99
N ALA A 25 5.30 8.00 -1.99
CA ALA A 25 4.14 7.17 -2.34
C ALA A 25 2.84 7.99 -2.56
N LEU A 26 2.96 9.18 -3.14
CA LEU A 26 1.85 10.08 -3.42
C LEU A 26 1.24 9.81 -4.80
N GLY A 27 -0.06 9.56 -4.80
CA GLY A 27 -0.88 9.34 -5.98
C GLY A 27 -1.98 10.39 -6.15
N ARG A 28 -2.47 10.60 -7.38
CA ARG A 28 -3.51 11.59 -7.66
C ARG A 28 -4.90 10.97 -7.57
N SER A 29 -5.80 11.68 -6.87
CA SER A 29 -7.24 11.43 -6.86
C SER A 29 -8.01 12.73 -7.17
N LYS A 30 -9.34 12.65 -7.31
CA LYS A 30 -10.18 13.86 -7.45
C LYS A 30 -10.09 14.80 -6.24
N GLY A 31 -9.72 14.30 -5.06
CA GLY A 31 -9.61 15.07 -3.81
C GLY A 31 -8.20 15.57 -3.46
N GLY A 32 -7.24 15.43 -4.38
CA GLY A 32 -5.83 15.74 -4.15
C GLY A 32 -4.97 14.47 -4.02
N PHE A 33 -3.87 14.55 -3.27
CA PHE A 33 -2.96 13.42 -3.12
C PHE A 33 -3.48 12.35 -2.15
N THR A 34 -3.19 11.10 -2.48
CA THR A 34 -3.56 9.90 -1.73
C THR A 34 -2.44 8.87 -1.77
N THR A 35 -2.29 8.10 -0.69
CA THR A 35 -1.36 6.97 -0.59
C THR A 35 -2.16 5.72 -0.31
N LYS A 36 -1.76 4.60 -0.90
CA LYS A 36 -2.30 3.28 -0.59
C LYS A 36 -1.33 2.51 0.28
N ILE A 37 -1.84 2.03 1.42
CA ILE A 37 -1.12 1.19 2.37
C ILE A 37 -1.53 -0.24 2.09
N HIS A 38 -0.60 -1.07 1.62
CA HIS A 38 -0.79 -2.50 1.46
C HIS A 38 -0.22 -3.20 2.69
N ALA A 39 -0.99 -4.07 3.33
CA ALA A 39 -0.61 -4.75 4.56
C ALA A 39 -0.66 -6.26 4.37
N LEU A 40 0.39 -6.95 4.82
CA LEU A 40 0.33 -8.37 5.14
C LEU A 40 0.15 -8.50 6.66
N VAL A 41 -0.89 -9.21 7.08
CA VAL A 41 -1.18 -9.47 8.49
C VAL A 41 -1.23 -10.97 8.80
N ASP A 42 -0.92 -11.33 10.04
CA ASP A 42 -1.09 -12.70 10.55
C ASP A 42 -2.57 -13.04 10.83
N ALA A 43 -2.82 -14.23 11.37
CA ALA A 43 -4.18 -14.70 11.66
C ALA A 43 -4.87 -13.95 12.82
N LEU A 44 -4.12 -13.22 13.64
CA LEU A 44 -4.64 -12.40 14.74
C LEU A 44 -4.82 -10.93 14.33
N GLY A 45 -4.46 -10.58 13.10
CA GLY A 45 -4.51 -9.22 12.59
C GLY A 45 -3.27 -8.39 12.91
N ASN A 46 -2.19 -8.99 13.42
CA ASN A 46 -0.95 -8.26 13.63
C ASN A 46 -0.26 -7.99 12.28
N PRO A 47 0.18 -6.74 12.03
CA PRO A 47 0.88 -6.44 10.79
C PRO A 47 2.28 -7.05 10.75
N LEU A 48 2.57 -7.72 9.64
CA LEU A 48 3.86 -8.35 9.35
C LEU A 48 4.70 -7.51 8.39
N LYS A 49 4.07 -6.97 7.34
CA LYS A 49 4.74 -6.13 6.32
C LYS A 49 3.81 -5.04 5.81
N PHE A 50 4.40 -3.91 5.44
CA PHE A 50 3.72 -2.82 4.75
C PHE A 50 4.48 -2.39 3.50
N ILE A 51 3.73 -2.05 2.46
CA ILE A 51 4.25 -1.35 1.29
C ILE A 51 3.36 -0.13 1.03
N LEU A 52 4.00 1.02 0.80
CA LEU A 52 3.30 2.25 0.42
C LEU A 52 3.42 2.45 -1.08
N THR A 53 2.32 2.84 -1.72
CA THR A 53 2.28 3.16 -3.15
C THR A 53 1.36 4.36 -3.41
N PRO A 54 1.45 4.99 -4.60
CA PRO A 54 0.44 5.96 -5.03
C PRO A 54 -0.98 5.42 -4.89
N GLY A 55 -1.92 6.22 -4.36
CA GLY A 55 -3.27 5.78 -3.99
C GLY A 55 -4.07 5.06 -5.09
N GLN A 56 -3.85 5.40 -6.36
CA GLN A 56 -4.52 4.78 -7.51
C GLN A 56 -3.93 3.42 -7.94
N LYS A 57 -2.84 2.96 -7.30
CA LYS A 57 -2.18 1.69 -7.65
C LYS A 57 -3.08 0.51 -7.27
N ASN A 58 -3.16 -0.50 -8.14
CA ASN A 58 -3.89 -1.74 -7.85
C ASN A 58 -3.07 -2.64 -6.89
N ASP A 59 -3.72 -3.25 -5.92
CA ASP A 59 -3.09 -4.02 -4.84
C ASP A 59 -2.48 -5.33 -5.33
N ILE A 60 -2.99 -5.87 -6.44
CA ILE A 60 -2.43 -7.06 -7.08
C ILE A 60 -0.96 -6.85 -7.46
N THR A 61 -0.55 -5.59 -7.69
CA THR A 61 0.83 -5.25 -8.03
C THR A 61 1.80 -5.41 -6.85
N GLN A 62 1.31 -5.49 -5.62
CA GLN A 62 2.13 -5.63 -4.41
C GLN A 62 2.02 -7.00 -3.74
N ALA A 63 1.13 -7.88 -4.23
CA ALA A 63 0.92 -9.20 -3.64
C ALA A 63 2.21 -10.03 -3.58
N GLU A 64 2.97 -10.11 -4.67
CA GLU A 64 4.25 -10.83 -4.71
C GLU A 64 5.28 -10.23 -3.76
N ASN A 65 5.40 -8.89 -3.73
CA ASN A 65 6.35 -8.20 -2.85
C ASN A 65 6.04 -8.40 -1.38
N LEU A 66 4.76 -8.38 -1.00
CA LEU A 66 4.31 -8.60 0.38
C LEU A 66 4.54 -10.04 0.82
N THR A 67 4.33 -11.01 -0.08
CA THR A 67 4.40 -12.44 0.26
C THR A 67 5.78 -13.04 0.08
N LYS A 68 6.73 -12.26 -0.44
CA LYS A 68 8.15 -12.64 -0.49
C LYS A 68 8.60 -13.16 0.88
N ASP A 69 9.27 -14.31 0.88
CA ASP A 69 9.80 -14.99 2.07
C ASP A 69 8.73 -15.59 3.03
N ILE A 70 7.44 -15.53 2.68
CA ILE A 70 6.38 -16.27 3.39
C ILE A 70 6.22 -17.65 2.75
N VAL A 71 6.47 -18.70 3.53
CA VAL A 71 6.45 -20.09 3.05
C VAL A 71 5.54 -20.96 3.91
N ASN A 72 5.06 -22.07 3.36
CA ASN A 72 4.24 -23.07 4.07
C ASN A 72 3.01 -22.47 4.80
N THR A 73 2.34 -21.51 4.19
CA THR A 73 1.17 -20.84 4.76
C THR A 73 0.16 -20.50 3.67
N THR A 74 -1.13 -20.59 4.02
CA THR A 74 -2.22 -20.11 3.17
C THR A 74 -2.40 -18.62 3.33
N ILE A 75 -2.45 -17.90 2.22
CA ILE A 75 -2.63 -16.45 2.20
C ILE A 75 -4.03 -16.15 1.67
N ILE A 76 -4.80 -15.41 2.45
CA ILE A 76 -6.13 -14.90 2.10
C ILE A 76 -5.97 -13.47 1.59
N ALA A 77 -6.60 -13.15 0.47
CA ALA A 77 -6.67 -11.81 -0.10
C ALA A 77 -7.97 -11.66 -0.88
N ASP A 78 -8.46 -10.43 -1.02
CA ASP A 78 -9.63 -10.17 -1.87
C ASP A 78 -9.30 -10.36 -3.35
N LYS A 79 -10.28 -10.90 -4.08
CA LYS A 79 -10.16 -11.10 -5.52
C LYS A 79 -10.16 -9.75 -6.23
N MET A 80 -9.02 -9.38 -6.81
CA MET A 80 -8.92 -8.24 -7.73
C MET A 80 -9.28 -8.69 -9.15
N ILE A 81 -10.35 -8.10 -9.68
CA ILE A 81 -10.80 -8.24 -11.08
C ILE A 81 -10.14 -7.14 -11.91
#